data_AF-G7GF82-F1
#
_entry.id   AF-G7GF82-F1
#
_cell.length_a   1.000
_cell.length_b   1.000
_cell.length_c   1.000
_cell.angle_alpha   90.00
_cell.angle_beta   90.00
_cell.angle_gamma   90.00
#
_symmetry.space_group_name_H-M   'P 1'
#
loop_
_entity.id
_entity.type
_entity.pdbx_description
1 polymer ?
#
loop_
_entity_poly.entity_id
_entity_poly.type
_entity_poly.pdbx_seq_one_letter_code
_entity_poly.pdbx_strand_id
1 'polypeptide(L)' 'MAQANDSIVVMGEALLHIPENILATFSHIYCLSNEQNLLNDSVKDRMSIIEYSQFANLVLQFERSISLK' A
#
# COMPACT_ATOMS: atom_id res chain seq x y z
N MET A 1 1.53 13.10 10.52
CA MET A 1 0.36 12.46 9.89
C MET A 1 0.70 12.28 8.42
N ALA A 2 0.31 11.16 7.80
CA ALA A 2 0.59 10.91 6.39
C ALA A 2 -0.13 11.95 5.50
N GLN A 3 0.55 12.46 4.48
CA GLN A 3 0.01 13.39 3.49
C GLN A 3 -0.52 12.63 2.27
N ALA A 4 -1.41 13.26 1.49
CA ALA A 4 -2.03 12.64 0.32
C ALA A 4 -1.03 12.14 -0.76
N ASN A 5 0.18 12.73 -0.79
CA ASN A 5 1.27 12.32 -1.67
C ASN A 5 2.19 11.25 -1.08
N ASP A 6 1.98 10.82 0.16
CA ASP A 6 2.78 9.77 0.76
C ASP A 6 2.43 8.41 0.14
N SER A 7 3.45 7.57 0.03
CA SER A 7 3.30 6.19 -0.43
C SER A 7 2.90 5.30 0.75
N ILE A 8 1.74 4.67 0.65
CA ILE A 8 1.24 3.73 1.64
C ILE A 8 1.44 2.32 1.12
N VAL A 9 2.12 1.49 1.89
CA VAL A 9 2.24 0.06 1.59
C VAL A 9 1.40 -0.70 2.62
N VAL A 10 0.39 -1.41 2.14
CA VAL A 10 -0.50 -2.22 2.97
C VAL A 10 -0.04 -3.68 2.86
N MET A 11 0.07 -4.35 4.00
CA MET A 11 0.56 -5.72 4.11
C MET A 11 -0.31 -6.52 5.09
N GLY A 12 -0.31 -7.85 4.96
CA GLY A 12 -1.02 -8.76 5.87
C GLY A 12 -2.54 -8.54 5.93
N GLU A 13 -3.11 -8.68 7.13
CA GLU A 13 -4.57 -8.56 7.37
C GLU A 13 -5.15 -7.18 7.05
N ALA A 14 -4.32 -6.13 7.01
CA ALA A 14 -4.77 -4.79 6.64
C ALA A 14 -5.33 -4.74 5.20
N LEU A 15 -4.91 -5.66 4.33
CA LEU A 15 -5.42 -5.80 2.97
C LEU A 15 -6.90 -6.19 2.90
N LEU A 16 -7.39 -6.91 3.91
CA LEU A 16 -8.79 -7.35 4.01
C LEU A 16 -9.72 -6.21 4.46
N HIS A 17 -9.17 -5.25 5.19
CA HIS A 17 -9.91 -4.17 5.83
C HIS A 17 -9.46 -2.79 5.34
N ILE A 18 -9.20 -2.64 4.04
CA ILE A 18 -8.87 -1.32 3.47
C ILE A 18 -10.16 -0.50 3.34
N PRO A 19 -10.29 0.61 4.08
CA PRO A 19 -11.46 1.45 3.95
C PRO A 19 -11.35 2.32 2.69
N GLU A 20 -12.46 2.49 1.97
CA GLU A 20 -12.48 3.22 0.69
C GLU A 20 -12.05 4.69 0.81
N ASN A 21 -12.20 5.28 2.00
CA ASN A 21 -11.74 6.63 2.30
C ASN A 21 -10.21 6.77 2.19
N ILE A 22 -9.43 5.73 2.50
CA ILE A 22 -7.98 5.72 2.32
C ILE A 22 -7.66 5.70 0.82
N LEU A 23 -8.36 4.87 0.04
CA LEU A 23 -8.23 4.83 -1.43
C LEU A 23 -8.58 6.17 -2.08
N ALA A 24 -9.52 6.92 -1.50
CA ALA A 24 -9.88 8.25 -1.99
C ALA A 24 -8.90 9.35 -1.54
N THR A 25 -8.19 9.16 -0.43
CA THR A 25 -7.31 10.17 0.17
C THR A 25 -5.87 10.04 -0.33
N PHE A 26 -5.39 8.81 -0.56
CA PHE A 26 -4.02 8.53 -0.97
C PHE A 26 -4.00 7.97 -2.38
N SER A 27 -3.26 8.64 -3.27
CA SER A 27 -3.13 8.19 -4.66
C SER A 27 -2.09 7.08 -4.84
N HIS A 28 -1.18 6.92 -3.88
CA HIS A 28 -0.04 6.00 -3.96
C HIS A 28 -0.18 4.89 -2.93
N ILE A 29 -1.09 3.95 -3.18
CA ILE A 29 -1.31 2.79 -2.31
C ILE A 29 -0.78 1.53 -3.01
N TYR A 30 0.06 0.81 -2.29
CA TYR A 30 0.78 -0.35 -2.78
C TYR A 30 0.43 -1.61 -1.98
N CYS A 31 0.43 -2.74 -2.66
CA CYS A 31 0.38 -4.07 -2.05
C CYS A 31 1.49 -4.94 -2.60
N LEU A 32 2.01 -5.85 -1.78
CA LEU A 32 2.95 -6.86 -2.23
C LEU A 32 2.25 -7.89 -3.13
N SER A 33 2.90 -8.27 -4.22
CA SER A 33 2.42 -9.31 -5.15
C SER A 33 2.14 -10.64 -4.46
N ASN A 34 2.96 -11.02 -3.47
CA ASN A 34 2.75 -12.22 -2.67
C ASN A 34 1.45 -12.20 -1.87
N GLU A 35 0.95 -11.01 -1.53
CA GLU A 35 -0.23 -10.83 -0.70
C GLU A 35 -1.45 -10.38 -1.53
N GLN A 36 -1.30 -10.26 -2.86
CA GLN A 36 -2.38 -9.82 -3.74
C GLN A 36 -3.62 -10.74 -3.72
N ASN A 37 -3.45 -11.99 -3.29
CA ASN A 37 -4.55 -12.95 -3.14
C ASN A 37 -5.49 -12.59 -1.98
N LEU A 38 -5.04 -11.74 -1.05
CA LEU A 38 -5.85 -11.24 0.06
C LEU A 38 -6.63 -9.97 -0.34
N LEU A 39 -6.31 -9.33 -1.46
CA LEU A 39 -7.08 -8.18 -1.94
C LEU A 39 -8.41 -8.63 -2.52
N ASN A 40 -9.46 -7.87 -2.23
CA ASN A 40 -10.68 -7.92 -3.02
C ASN A 40 -10.41 -7.34 -4.42
N ASP A 41 -10.98 -7.94 -5.47
CA ASP A 41 -10.85 -7.45 -6.85
C ASP A 41 -11.23 -5.97 -7.00
N SER A 42 -12.22 -5.50 -6.23
CA SER A 42 -12.66 -4.09 -6.23
C SER A 42 -11.58 -3.11 -5.78
N VAL A 43 -10.67 -3.53 -4.89
CA VAL A 43 -9.55 -2.69 -4.41
C VAL A 43 -8.32 -2.84 -5.27
N LYS A 44 -8.18 -4.00 -5.92
CA LYS A 44 -7.04 -4.36 -6.76
C LYS A 44 -6.86 -3.41 -7.93
N ASP A 45 -7.96 -2.92 -8.52
CA ASP A 45 -7.93 -1.93 -9.60
C ASP A 45 -7.43 -0.54 -9.14
N ARG A 46 -7.61 -0.22 -7.85
CA ARG A 46 -7.21 1.04 -7.24
C ARG A 46 -5.86 0.99 -6.52
N MET A 47 -5.18 -0.15 -6.56
CA MET A 47 -3.92 -0.37 -5.84
C MET A 47 -2.82 -0.84 -6.78
N SER A 48 -1.62 -0.33 -6.55
CA SER A 48 -0.44 -0.73 -7.31
C SER A 48 0.18 -1.97 -6.67
N ILE A 49 0.14 -3.09 -7.38
CA ILE A 49 0.79 -4.31 -6.93
C ILE A 49 2.29 -4.21 -7.24
N ILE A 50 3.12 -4.40 -6.23
CA ILE A 50 4.58 -4.31 -6.31
C ILE A 50 5.24 -5.58 -5.79
N GLU A 51 6.40 -5.90 -6.34
CA GLU A 51 7.23 -7.01 -5.85
C GLU A 51 8.01 -6.58 -4.59
N TYR A 52 8.47 -7.56 -3.80
CA TYR A 52 9.27 -7.27 -2.61
C TYR A 52 10.57 -6.50 -2.94
N SER A 53 11.16 -6.76 -4.11
CA SER A 53 12.32 -6.02 -4.63
C SER A 53 12.00 -4.55 -4.90
N GLN A 54 10.81 -4.27 -5.45
CA GLN A 54 10.34 -2.90 -5.69
C GLN A 54 10.02 -2.19 -4.39
N PHE A 55 9.40 -2.89 -3.43
CA PHE A 55 9.17 -2.35 -2.08
C PHE A 55 10.48 -1.92 -1.41
N ALA A 56 11.52 -2.76 -1.45
CA ALA A 56 12.83 -2.42 -0.88
C ALA A 56 13.41 -1.15 -1.50
N ASN A 57 13.34 -1.02 -2.84
CA ASN A 57 13.75 0.20 -3.53
C ASN A 57 12.89 1.40 -3.14
N LEU A 58 11.58 1.22 -3.03
CA LEU A 58 10.64 2.28 -2.67
C LEU A 58 10.96 2.86 -1.29
N VAL A 59 11.16 2.01 -0.29
CA VAL A 59 11.54 2.44 1.07
C VAL A 59 12.85 3.22 1.07
N LEU A 60 13.81 2.83 0.22
CA LEU A 60 15.09 3.54 0.09
C LEU A 60 14.95 4.93 -0.54
N GLN A 61 13.86 5.22 -1.28
CA GLN A 61 13.61 6.54 -1.84
C GLN A 61 13.04 7.55 -0.83
N PHE A 62 12.57 7.08 0.34
CA PHE A 62 12.01 7.95 1.38
C PHE A 62 13.00 8.14 2.53
N GLU A 63 13.19 9.39 2.97
CA GLU A 63 14.00 9.70 4.16
C GLU A 63 13.32 9.27 5.48
N ARG A 64 12.00 9.04 5.47
CA ARG A 64 11.24 8.56 6.63
C ARG A 64 10.30 7.44 6.23
N SER A 65 10.40 6.32 6.94
CA SER A 65 9.40 5.25 6.93
C SER A 65 8.66 5.22 8.26
N ILE A 66 7.33 5.08 8.19
CA ILE A 66 6.47 4.96 9.37
C ILE A 66 5.71 3.65 9.22
N SER A 67 5.94 2.72 10.15
CA SER A 67 5.17 1.48 10.24
C SER A 67 4.08 1.66 11.28
N LEU A 68 2.83 1.47 10.85
CA LEU A 68 1.68 1.37 11.74
C LEU A 68 1.41 -0.12 11.97
N LYS A 69 1.40 -0.54 13.24
CA LYS A 69 1.08 -1.90 13.67
C LYS A 69 -0.28 -1.91 14.35
#